data_AF-A0A0J8SMT8-F1
#
_entry.id   AF-A0A0J8SMT8-F1
#
_cell.length_a   1.000
_cell.length_b   1.000
_cell.length_c   1.000
_cell.angle_alpha   90.00
_cell.angle_beta   90.00
_cell.angle_gamma   90.00
#
_symmetry.space_group_name_H-M   'P 1'
#
loop_
_entity.id
_entity.type
_entity.pdbx_description
1 polymer ?
#
loop_
_entity_poly.entity_id
_entity_poly.type
_entity_poly.pdbx_seq_one_letter_code
_entity_poly.pdbx_strand_id
1 'polypeptide(L)' 'MYSYKLLDTISMETLHEAFVDAFSDYQVKMDLPFWKFQQMLQRRGYHPEISMGAFKDERMVGFVINGLRSW' A
#
# COMPACT_ATOMS: atom_id res chain seq x y z
N MET A 1 13.98 -3.86 14.53
CA MET A 1 13.40 -2.54 14.86
C MET A 1 12.44 -2.15 13.76
N TYR A 2 11.34 -1.46 14.06
CA TYR A 2 10.44 -0.94 13.03
C TYR A 2 10.86 0.48 12.63
N SER A 3 10.74 0.80 11.35
CA SER A 3 10.86 2.17 10.84
C SER A 3 9.61 2.55 10.06
N TYR A 4 9.31 3.84 10.00
CA TYR A 4 8.12 4.36 9.34
C TYR A 4 8.52 5.38 8.29
N LYS A 5 7.93 5.29 7.11
CA LYS A 5 8.19 6.20 5.98
C LYS A 5 6.87 6.60 5.33
N LEU A 6 6.80 7.84 4.85
CA LEU A 6 5.71 8.27 3.97
C LEU A 6 5.80 7.48 2.65
N LEU A 7 4.64 7.27 2.01
CA LEU A 7 4.58 6.46 0.79
C LEU A 7 4.97 7.22 -0.49
N ASP A 8 5.26 8.52 -0.39
CA ASP A 8 5.79 9.36 -1.49
C ASP A 8 7.21 8.97 -1.89
N THR A 9 7.98 8.42 -0.95
CA THR A 9 9.34 7.90 -1.17
C THR A 9 9.37 6.41 -1.52
N ILE A 10 8.21 5.75 -1.63
CA ILE A 10 8.11 4.30 -1.79
C ILE A 10 7.54 3.96 -3.16
N SER A 11 8.13 2.95 -3.82
CA SER A 11 7.61 2.46 -5.09
C SER A 11 6.24 1.83 -4.92
N MET A 12 5.39 1.98 -5.94
CA MET A 12 4.05 1.42 -5.91
C MET A 12 4.09 -0.11 -5.94
N GLU A 13 5.13 -0.70 -6.52
CA GLU A 13 5.42 -2.13 -6.51
C GLU A 13 5.67 -2.64 -5.09
N THR A 14 6.48 -1.95 -4.29
CA THR A 14 6.72 -2.31 -2.88
C THR A 14 5.42 -2.29 -2.07
N LEU A 15 4.59 -1.27 -2.30
CA LEU A 15 3.28 -1.17 -1.67
C LEU A 15 2.33 -2.28 -2.14
N HIS A 16 2.36 -2.64 -3.42
CA HIS A 16 1.53 -3.71 -4.00
C HIS A 16 1.92 -5.08 -3.45
N GLU A 17 3.21 -5.39 -3.34
CA GLU A 17 3.71 -6.61 -2.72
C GLU A 17 3.23 -6.73 -1.27
N ALA A 18 3.41 -5.68 -0.47
CA ALA A 18 2.94 -5.65 0.91
C ALA A 18 1.41 -5.76 1.00
N PHE A 19 0.68 -5.15 0.05
CA PHE A 19 -0.77 -5.27 -0.03
C PHE A 19 -1.19 -6.71 -0.28
N VAL A 20 -0.64 -7.40 -1.28
CA VAL A 20 -0.98 -8.80 -1.57
C VAL A 20 -0.60 -9.70 -0.39
N ASP A 21 0.58 -9.49 0.20
CA ASP A 21 1.07 -10.24 1.36
C ASP A 21 0.11 -10.12 2.57
N ALA A 22 -0.35 -8.91 2.87
CA ALA A 22 -1.24 -8.61 4.00
C ALA A 22 -2.60 -9.35 3.95
N PHE A 23 -3.01 -9.82 2.77
CA PHE A 23 -4.26 -10.56 2.58
C PHE A 23 -4.03 -12.00 2.09
N SER A 24 -2.78 -12.49 2.10
CA SER A 24 -2.43 -13.83 1.63
C SER A 24 -3.03 -14.95 2.48
N ASP A 25 -3.22 -14.69 3.79
CA ASP A 25 -3.82 -15.63 4.75
C ASP A 25 -5.36 -15.67 4.70
N TYR A 26 -6.00 -14.85 3.85
CA TYR A 26 -7.45 -14.88 3.73
C TYR A 26 -7.90 -16.09 2.90
N GLN A 27 -8.98 -16.73 3.32
CA GLN A 27 -9.55 -17.88 2.61
C GLN A 27 -9.91 -17.54 1.16
N VAL A 28 -10.32 -16.30 0.90
CA VAL A 28 -10.50 -15.76 -0.45
C VAL A 28 -9.23 -15.01 -0.83
N LYS A 29 -8.48 -15.56 -1.80
CA LYS A 29 -7.28 -14.91 -2.32
C LYS A 29 -7.60 -13.55 -2.93
N MET A 30 -6.94 -12.51 -2.44
CA MET A 30 -6.86 -11.24 -3.15
C MET A 30 -5.76 -11.32 -4.22
N ASP A 31 -6.07 -11.99 -5.33
CA ASP A 31 -5.30 -11.83 -6.57
C ASP A 31 -5.70 -10.50 -7.22
N LEU A 32 -5.08 -9.42 -6.75
CA LEU A 32 -5.24 -8.08 -7.31
C LEU A 32 -4.00 -7.75 -8.16
N PRO A 33 -4.04 -7.90 -9.50
CA PRO A 33 -2.92 -7.54 -10.36
C PRO A 33 -2.51 -6.08 -10.18
N PHE A 34 -1.23 -5.79 -10.38
CA PHE A 34 -0.64 -4.45 -10.17
C PHE A 34 -1.45 -3.34 -10.83
N TRP A 35 -1.84 -3.48 -12.10
CA TRP A 35 -2.62 -2.47 -12.82
C TRP A 35 -4.01 -2.21 -12.18
N LYS A 36 -4.69 -3.24 -11.65
CA LYS A 36 -5.96 -3.06 -10.93
C LYS A 36 -5.76 -2.40 -9.58
N PHE A 37 -4.64 -2.69 -8.92
CA PHE A 37 -4.24 -2.01 -7.69
C PHE A 37 -4.04 -0.52 -7.94
N GLN A 38 -3.33 -0.14 -9.01
CA GLN A 38 -3.14 1.26 -9.42
C GLN A 38 -4.48 1.96 -9.65
N GLN A 39 -5.38 1.34 -10.43
CA GLN A 39 -6.73 1.87 -10.68
C GLN A 39 -7.55 2.00 -9.40
N MET A 40 -7.45 1.02 -8.48
CA MET A 40 -8.13 1.06 -7.19
C MET A 40 -7.66 2.24 -6.36
N LEU A 41 -6.34 2.47 -6.25
CA LEU A 41 -5.77 3.59 -5.51
C LEU A 41 -6.20 4.93 -6.11
N GLN A 42 -6.09 5.09 -7.43
CA GLN A 42 -6.52 6.29 -8.13
C GLN A 42 -8.01 6.58 -7.87
N ARG A 43 -8.88 5.58 -8.06
CA ARG A 43 -10.32 5.71 -7.81
C ARG A 43 -10.64 5.98 -6.35
N ARG A 44 -9.76 5.62 -5.41
CA ARG A 44 -9.92 5.85 -3.97
C ARG A 44 -9.37 7.21 -3.52
N GLY A 45 -8.68 7.95 -4.39
CA GLY A 45 -8.09 9.25 -4.08
C GLY A 45 -6.80 9.14 -3.30
N TYR A 46 -6.06 8.03 -3.49
CA TYR A 46 -4.79 7.77 -2.83
C TYR A 46 -3.86 8.99 -2.87
N HIS A 47 -3.37 9.37 -1.70
CA HIS A 47 -2.46 10.51 -1.56
C HIS A 47 -1.21 10.07 -0.77
N PRO A 48 -0.05 9.87 -1.45
CA PRO A 48 1.12 9.23 -0.86
C PRO A 48 1.76 10.05 0.27
N GLU A 49 1.70 11.38 0.19
CA GLU A 49 2.29 12.31 1.16
C GLU A 49 1.60 12.28 2.54
N ILE A 50 0.38 11.74 2.61
CA ILE A 50 -0.37 11.54 3.87
C ILE A 50 -0.57 10.06 4.18
N SER A 51 0.07 9.16 3.44
CA SER A 51 0.02 7.72 3.64
C SER A 51 1.35 7.22 4.21
N MET A 52 1.34 6.10 4.93
CA MET A 52 2.51 5.64 5.67
C MET A 52 2.74 4.13 5.51
N GLY A 53 4.00 3.72 5.43
CA GLY A 53 4.43 2.33 5.49
C GLY A 53 5.26 2.05 6.75
N ALA A 54 5.09 0.85 7.31
CA ALA A 54 5.91 0.30 8.39
C ALA A 54 6.87 -0.75 7.82
N PHE A 55 8.14 -0.66 8.21
CA PHE A 55 9.22 -1.48 7.66
C PHE A 55 9.95 -2.25 8.76
N LYS A 56 10.29 -3.50 8.48
CA LYS A 56 11.16 -4.35 9.29
C LYS A 56 12.18 -5.00 8.35
N ASP A 57 13.46 -4.80 8.63
CA ASP A 57 14.57 -5.35 7.83
C ASP A 57 14.42 -5.01 6.33
N GLU A 58 14.15 -3.74 6.04
CA GLU A 58 13.87 -3.16 4.71
C GLU A 58 12.61 -3.64 4.00
N ARG A 59 11.93 -4.68 4.50
CA ARG A 59 10.63 -5.12 4.00
C ARG A 59 9.50 -4.30 4.58
N MET A 60 8.56 -3.85 3.73
CA MET A 60 7.31 -3.27 4.20
C MET A 60 6.42 -4.38 4.78
N VAL A 61 5.99 -4.22 6.02
CA VAL A 61 5.20 -5.20 6.79
C VAL A 61 3.85 -4.63 7.26
N GLY A 62 3.56 -3.38 6.92
CA GLY A 62 2.29 -2.73 7.20
C GLY A 62 2.18 -1.40 6.47
N PHE A 63 0.96 -0.94 6.27
CA PHE A 63 0.68 0.32 5.59
C PHE A 63 -0.65 0.93 6.05
N VAL A 64 -0.75 2.25 5.93
CA VAL A 64 -1.98 3.03 6.02
C VAL A 64 -2.09 3.86 4.75
N ILE A 65 -3.13 3.59 3.96
CA ILE A 65 -3.40 4.26 2.68
C ILE A 65 -4.53 5.26 2.90
N ASN A 66 -4.21 6.55 2.80
CA ASN A 66 -5.17 7.62 2.95
C ASN A 66 -5.62 8.18 1.61
N GLY A 67 -6.90 8.56 1.55
CA GLY A 67 -7.52 9.19 0.40
C GLY A 67 -7.84 10.65 0.66
N LEU A 68 -7.47 11.55 -0.24
CA LEU A 68 -7.80 12.98 -0.18
C LEU A 68 -8.47 13.39 -1.49
N ARG A 69 -9.63 14.05 -1.40
CA ARG A 69 -10.37 14.57 -2.57
C ARG A 69 -11.01 15.91 -2.26
N SER A 70 -10.98 16.79 -3.24
CA SER A 70 -11.84 17.96 -3.30
C SER A 70 -13.25 17.51 -3.68
N TRP A 71 -14.25 17.96 -2.93
CA TRP A 71 -15.67 17.75 -3.23
C TRP A 71 -16.23 18.91 -4.03
#